data_AF-A0A8T4V106-F1
#
_entry.id   AF-A0A8T4V106-F1
#
_cell.length_a   1.000
_cell.length_b   1.000
_cell.length_c   1.000
_cell.angle_alpha   90.00
_cell.angle_beta   90.00
_cell.angle_gamma   90.00
#
_symmetry.space_group_name_H-M   'P 1'
#
loop_
_entity.id
_entity.type
_entity.pdbx_description
1 polymer ?
#
loop_
_entity_poly.entity_id
_entity_poly.type
_entity_poly.pdbx_seq_one_letter_code
_entity_poly.pdbx_strand_id
1 'polypeptide(L)'
;MDYWQSDYWHSLDNRPNKEAQEIGISTDFISTSTHPFKEQLQELKAKIFSGVKNVELSFIATGKSPRSQGSTPEQYGKAEREELRQLAKVNDIELTTHSPANAPGLSGFSERGFSQEVQEASLKELKRTIEFAADVARGGAIAVHTQEFPRPAFEAGKEFEAYPKEKEKAPIYFVNNKTGQIEALPRDHEISIPEGGFVNPKRNEEGFIKKWEKKKISEFEEEAIKKHEKNIAQYIFNEIYKKDLDFAEIEAKHQAAQAKKIEREAQYIEKIKKDLRQQEKSDPEKAHDRAMEFIRELEQSTREILAPRHGTPEFKEYLRDPIKYVEEIEERTKRVKDQAFEAADKAKLQIEETQKKLNEIKPIEDFALEKTSDAIARAAIYAYDQEKNKKLEKPLVICPENVWTEYYGGHPKELKKIITESRKAFSNKLVKEKHISKAEAEKIAEERIKATFDIGHVNVWRKWFKEDDPTGEKFNKWVMKEVDQLTKDKIIGHVHINDNFGYEDIHIAPGQGNAPIKQFVDKITKEGYKGKMVVEAGGQREDESVLSHAWKTLGSPIYRIDSIGSSWTEIAGSYFGRTGSPTYIVGDLAPSKDWTLWSETQLE
;
A
#
# COMPACT_ATOMS: atom_id res chain seq x y z
N MET A 1 41.21 45.09 -14.06
CA MET A 1 40.67 45.94 -12.98
C MET A 1 41.13 45.36 -11.67
N ASP A 2 41.45 46.21 -10.71
CA ASP A 2 42.40 46.02 -9.59
C ASP A 2 42.39 44.67 -8.85
N TYR A 3 43.57 44.04 -8.80
CA TYR A 3 43.88 42.79 -8.08
C TYR A 3 44.18 43.01 -6.57
N TRP A 4 43.94 44.21 -6.02
CA TRP A 4 44.38 44.60 -4.68
C TRP A 4 43.26 44.90 -3.68
N GLN A 5 42.04 44.43 -3.93
CA GLN A 5 40.93 44.46 -2.96
C GLN A 5 40.53 43.05 -2.48
N SER A 6 41.46 42.12 -2.31
CA SER A 6 41.15 40.90 -1.57
C SER A 6 41.32 41.17 -0.08
N ASP A 7 40.21 41.16 0.62
CA ASP A 7 40.04 41.38 2.05
C ASP A 7 40.61 40.20 2.87
N TYR A 8 41.94 40.05 2.83
CA TYR A 8 42.71 38.96 3.46
C TYR A 8 42.40 38.82 4.95
N TRP A 9 42.16 39.95 5.64
CA TRP A 9 41.92 39.99 7.09
C TRP A 9 40.50 39.57 7.48
N HIS A 10 39.55 39.58 6.55
CA HIS A 10 38.19 39.10 6.76
C HIS A 10 37.95 37.67 6.24
N SER A 11 38.99 36.98 5.75
CA SER A 11 38.91 35.59 5.26
C SER A 11 38.77 34.52 6.34
N LEU A 12 39.07 34.89 7.60
CA LEU A 12 38.84 34.11 8.82
C LEU A 12 37.61 34.59 9.59
N ASP A 13 36.91 35.62 9.09
CA ASP A 13 35.65 36.02 9.71
C ASP A 13 34.69 34.84 9.60
N ASN A 14 34.00 34.56 10.70
CA ASN A 14 32.88 33.64 10.79
C ASN A 14 31.64 34.23 10.07
N ARG A 15 31.83 34.75 8.86
CA ARG A 15 30.77 35.19 7.95
C ARG A 15 30.43 33.99 7.10
N PRO A 16 29.44 33.18 7.49
CA PRO A 16 28.92 32.14 6.62
C PRO A 16 28.61 32.79 5.29
N ASN A 17 29.15 32.22 4.22
CA ASN A 17 28.94 32.73 2.87
C ASN A 17 27.42 32.86 2.69
N LYS A 18 26.92 34.08 2.47
CA LYS A 18 25.47 34.37 2.51
C LYS A 18 24.71 33.45 1.56
N GLU A 19 25.34 33.09 0.45
CA GLU A 19 24.90 32.09 -0.53
C GLU A 19 24.82 30.66 0.05
N ALA A 20 25.79 30.21 0.85
CA ALA A 20 25.77 28.89 1.48
C ALA A 20 24.70 28.78 2.59
N GLN A 21 24.38 29.88 3.27
CA GLN A 21 23.23 29.97 4.17
C GLN A 21 21.89 30.07 3.42
N GLU A 22 21.86 30.82 2.32
CA GLU A 22 20.67 30.97 1.47
C GLU A 22 20.32 29.68 0.70
N ILE A 23 21.30 28.81 0.42
CA ILE A 23 21.11 27.50 -0.23
C ILE A 23 21.04 26.34 0.79
N GLY A 24 21.20 26.61 2.10
CA GLY A 24 21.03 25.60 3.14
C GLY A 24 22.11 24.51 3.15
N ILE A 25 23.36 24.86 2.84
CA ILE A 25 24.48 23.90 2.70
C ILE A 25 25.36 23.84 3.98
N SER A 26 25.07 24.65 5.01
CA SER A 26 25.80 24.58 6.28
C SER A 26 25.50 23.30 7.08
N THR A 27 26.36 22.98 8.04
CA THR A 27 26.16 21.92 9.06
C THR A 27 24.88 22.10 9.87
N ASP A 28 24.27 23.29 9.82
CA ASP A 28 22.99 23.56 10.46
C ASP A 28 21.83 22.94 9.69
N PHE A 29 21.96 22.68 8.39
CA PHE A 29 20.88 22.18 7.53
C PHE A 29 21.09 20.73 7.10
N ILE A 30 22.34 20.34 6.84
CA ILE A 30 22.69 18.96 6.49
C ILE A 30 22.94 18.15 7.77
N SER A 31 22.14 17.12 7.95
CA SER A 31 22.10 16.20 9.09
C SER A 31 22.51 14.79 8.66
N THR A 32 22.59 13.85 9.60
CA THR A 32 22.81 12.42 9.30
C THR A 32 21.98 11.56 10.24
N SER A 33 21.65 10.33 9.81
CA SER A 33 21.05 9.32 10.68
C SER A 33 22.10 8.44 11.34
N THR A 34 21.74 7.88 12.50
CA THR A 34 22.47 6.77 13.12
C THR A 34 22.22 5.47 12.36
N HIS A 35 23.17 4.53 12.43
CA HIS A 35 22.96 3.23 11.81
C HIS A 35 21.89 2.42 12.58
N PRO A 36 20.81 1.94 11.93
CA PRO A 36 19.64 1.40 12.63
C PRO A 36 19.87 0.04 13.30
N PHE A 37 20.90 -0.69 12.87
CA PHE A 37 21.31 -1.97 13.47
C PHE A 37 22.25 -1.84 14.67
N LYS A 38 22.77 -0.64 14.96
CA LYS A 38 23.76 -0.41 16.03
C LYS A 38 23.11 0.17 17.28
N GLU A 39 23.88 0.19 18.36
CA GLU A 39 23.49 0.82 19.62
C GLU A 39 23.50 2.35 19.45
N GLN A 40 22.39 2.99 19.80
CA GLN A 40 22.12 4.37 19.42
C GLN A 40 22.94 5.41 20.20
N LEU A 41 23.33 5.12 21.44
CA LEU A 41 24.18 6.03 22.21
C LEU A 41 25.61 6.08 21.67
N GLN A 42 26.17 4.94 21.27
CA GLN A 42 27.47 4.85 20.60
C GLN A 42 27.43 5.55 19.24
N GLU A 43 26.39 5.31 18.45
CA GLU A 43 26.24 5.97 17.15
C GLU A 43 26.07 7.48 17.31
N LEU A 44 25.25 7.95 18.26
CA LEU A 44 25.11 9.38 18.52
C LEU A 44 26.45 10.03 18.88
N LYS A 45 27.27 9.39 19.72
CA LYS A 45 28.64 9.87 20.02
C LYS A 45 29.47 9.99 18.74
N ALA A 46 29.46 8.96 17.89
CA ALA A 46 30.21 8.96 16.63
C ALA A 46 29.74 10.09 15.69
N LYS A 47 28.44 10.32 15.56
CA LYS A 47 27.89 11.41 14.73
C LYS A 47 28.22 12.79 15.29
N ILE A 48 28.23 12.98 16.61
CA ILE A 48 28.66 14.26 17.20
C ILE A 48 30.09 14.62 16.77
N PHE A 49 30.99 13.64 16.74
CA PHE A 49 32.37 13.87 16.30
C PHE A 49 32.51 14.16 14.79
N SER A 50 31.49 13.86 13.97
CA SER A 50 31.48 14.27 12.56
C SER A 50 31.08 15.74 12.35
N GLY A 51 30.80 16.48 13.43
CA GLY A 51 30.55 17.93 13.39
C GLY A 51 29.14 18.32 12.94
N VAL A 52 28.19 17.38 12.91
CA VAL A 52 26.78 17.71 12.61
C VAL A 52 26.10 18.37 13.80
N LYS A 53 25.11 19.22 13.52
CA LYS A 53 24.26 19.86 14.54
C LYS A 53 22.92 19.15 14.75
N ASN A 54 22.64 18.14 13.93
CA ASN A 54 21.38 17.42 13.96
C ASN A 54 21.68 15.93 13.70
N VAL A 55 20.96 15.05 14.40
CA VAL A 55 21.08 13.60 14.22
C VAL A 55 19.70 12.96 14.29
N GLU A 56 19.37 12.14 13.30
CA GLU A 56 18.19 11.28 13.40
C GLU A 56 18.55 9.95 14.04
N LEU A 57 17.80 9.58 15.10
CA LEU A 57 17.96 8.28 15.75
C LEU A 57 17.08 7.24 15.04
N SER A 58 17.71 6.29 14.37
CA SER A 58 17.03 5.29 13.55
C SER A 58 17.01 3.89 14.16
N PHE A 59 15.92 3.16 13.91
CA PHE A 59 15.68 1.82 14.42
C PHE A 59 15.30 0.87 13.28
N ILE A 60 15.57 -0.43 13.45
CA ILE A 60 15.19 -1.45 12.46
C ILE A 60 14.18 -2.45 13.00
N ALA A 61 14.26 -2.79 14.28
CA ALA A 61 13.51 -3.90 14.85
C ALA A 61 12.17 -3.45 15.45
N THR A 62 11.19 -4.35 15.44
CA THR A 62 9.83 -4.12 15.96
C THR A 62 9.52 -5.05 17.12
N GLY A 63 8.51 -4.71 17.92
CA GLY A 63 7.98 -5.60 18.95
C GLY A 63 9.02 -5.95 20.03
N LYS A 64 9.08 -7.24 20.40
CA LYS A 64 10.03 -7.78 21.39
C LYS A 64 11.22 -8.41 20.67
N SER A 65 12.04 -7.60 20.01
CA SER A 65 13.28 -8.08 19.39
C SER A 65 14.42 -8.13 20.43
N PRO A 66 15.40 -9.04 20.33
CA PRO A 66 16.68 -8.93 21.04
C PRO A 66 17.53 -7.79 20.45
N ARG A 67 18.27 -7.04 21.29
CA ARG A 67 19.15 -5.93 20.83
C ARG A 67 20.19 -6.37 19.78
N SER A 68 20.60 -7.64 19.78
CA SER A 68 21.54 -8.20 18.80
C SER A 68 21.00 -8.26 17.37
N GLN A 69 19.68 -8.18 17.18
CA GLN A 69 19.02 -8.16 15.87
C GLN A 69 18.62 -6.72 15.47
N GLY A 70 19.22 -5.73 16.11
CA GLY A 70 18.83 -4.32 15.99
C GLY A 70 17.96 -3.87 17.16
N SER A 71 17.96 -2.56 17.40
CA SER A 71 17.27 -1.99 18.55
C SER A 71 15.87 -1.49 18.24
N THR A 72 15.00 -1.46 19.25
CA THR A 72 13.67 -0.84 19.21
C THR A 72 13.63 0.34 20.20
N PRO A 73 12.80 1.37 19.98
CA PRO A 73 12.72 2.52 20.89
C PRO A 73 12.38 2.13 22.35
N GLU A 74 11.56 1.11 22.56
CA GLU A 74 11.10 0.64 23.88
C GLU A 74 12.21 -0.04 24.68
N GLN A 75 13.26 -0.57 24.03
CA GLN A 75 14.36 -1.22 24.72
C GLN A 75 15.24 -0.24 25.50
N TYR A 76 15.24 1.05 25.16
CA TYR A 76 16.06 2.05 25.84
C TYR A 76 15.40 2.44 27.16
N GLY A 77 16.05 2.08 28.26
CA GLY A 77 15.58 2.37 29.61
C GLY A 77 15.67 3.87 29.93
N LYS A 78 15.10 4.26 31.08
CA LYS A 78 15.08 5.67 31.53
C LYS A 78 16.49 6.29 31.60
N ALA A 79 17.47 5.56 32.10
CA ALA A 79 18.85 6.03 32.21
C ALA A 79 19.49 6.24 30.82
N GLU A 80 19.35 5.29 29.91
CA GLU A 80 19.89 5.40 28.54
C GLU A 80 19.23 6.55 27.76
N ARG A 81 17.91 6.73 27.89
CA ARG A 81 17.19 7.86 27.28
C ARG A 81 17.67 9.20 27.82
N GLU A 82 17.93 9.28 29.13
CA GLU A 82 18.49 10.46 29.77
C GLU A 82 19.91 10.74 29.30
N GLU A 83 20.75 9.70 29.16
CA GLU A 83 22.12 9.83 28.63
C GLU A 83 22.13 10.35 27.20
N LEU A 84 21.30 9.78 26.31
CA LEU A 84 21.13 10.27 24.93
C LEU A 84 20.73 11.74 24.91
N ARG A 85 19.72 12.10 25.72
CA ARG A 85 19.20 13.47 25.81
C ARG A 85 20.26 14.46 26.31
N GLN A 86 20.99 14.10 27.37
CA GLN A 86 22.02 14.97 27.94
C GLN A 86 23.22 15.09 27.02
N LEU A 87 23.62 14.00 26.37
CA LEU A 87 24.69 14.02 25.39
C LEU A 87 24.36 14.97 24.23
N ALA A 88 23.15 14.88 23.67
CA ALA A 88 22.69 15.80 22.63
C ALA A 88 22.64 17.25 23.14
N LYS A 89 22.08 17.48 24.34
CA LYS A 89 21.95 18.81 24.93
C LYS A 89 23.31 19.49 25.19
N VAL A 90 24.28 18.76 25.74
CA VAL A 90 25.62 19.31 26.06
C VAL A 90 26.38 19.68 24.79
N ASN A 91 26.16 18.94 23.69
CA ASN A 91 26.81 19.18 22.41
C ASN A 91 25.97 20.08 21.47
N ASP A 92 24.83 20.59 21.94
CA ASP A 92 23.91 21.41 21.17
C ASP A 92 23.51 20.73 19.85
N ILE A 93 23.03 19.49 19.99
CA ILE A 93 22.55 18.63 18.89
C ILE A 93 21.03 18.55 18.97
N GLU A 94 20.38 18.84 17.85
CA GLU A 94 18.95 18.58 17.68
C GLU A 94 18.73 17.13 17.22
N LEU A 95 17.75 16.46 17.82
CA LEU A 95 17.43 15.07 17.49
C LEU A 95 16.08 14.97 16.79
N THR A 96 15.99 14.09 15.80
CA THR A 96 14.73 13.54 15.27
C THR A 96 14.72 12.03 15.49
N THR A 97 13.61 11.36 15.16
CA THR A 97 13.50 9.92 15.39
C THR A 97 12.86 9.23 14.20
N HIS A 98 13.51 8.19 13.71
CA HIS A 98 12.95 7.34 12.68
C HIS A 98 12.30 6.11 13.32
N SER A 99 11.02 5.86 13.04
CA SER A 99 10.33 4.65 13.51
C SER A 99 11.00 3.40 12.93
N PRO A 100 10.94 2.22 13.57
CA PRO A 100 11.56 1.02 13.03
C PRO A 100 11.27 0.79 11.54
N ALA A 101 12.31 0.68 10.70
CA ALA A 101 12.17 0.56 9.26
C ALA A 101 11.42 -0.71 8.81
N ASN A 102 11.44 -1.78 9.64
CA ASN A 102 10.65 -2.99 9.41
C ASN A 102 9.22 -2.93 10.00
N ALA A 103 8.76 -1.77 10.47
CA ALA A 103 7.40 -1.61 10.93
C ALA A 103 6.41 -1.86 9.77
N PRO A 104 5.31 -2.60 10.01
CA PRO A 104 4.28 -2.76 8.99
C PRO A 104 3.59 -1.42 8.69
N GLY A 105 2.93 -1.33 7.53
CA GLY A 105 2.13 -0.17 7.15
C GLY A 105 0.99 0.10 8.14
N LEU A 106 0.44 1.31 8.09
CA LEU A 106 -0.58 1.78 9.06
C LEU A 106 -2.02 1.42 8.67
N SER A 107 -2.22 0.86 7.47
CA SER A 107 -3.49 0.35 6.96
C SER A 107 -3.95 -0.96 7.64
N GLY A 108 -3.02 -1.69 8.27
CA GLY A 108 -3.26 -3.05 8.77
C GLY A 108 -3.11 -4.15 7.72
N PHE A 109 -2.50 -3.84 6.57
CA PHE A 109 -2.21 -4.79 5.50
C PHE A 109 -1.18 -5.85 5.94
N SER A 110 -1.42 -7.07 5.48
CA SER A 110 -0.53 -8.23 5.62
C SER A 110 -0.76 -9.20 4.46
N GLU A 111 0.02 -10.26 4.37
CA GLU A 111 -0.19 -11.33 3.37
C GLU A 111 -1.59 -11.97 3.44
N ARG A 112 -2.26 -11.92 4.60
CA ARG A 112 -3.61 -12.45 4.81
C ARG A 112 -4.72 -11.44 4.49
N GLY A 113 -4.37 -10.27 3.97
CA GLY A 113 -5.27 -9.13 3.81
C GLY A 113 -5.17 -8.14 4.97
N PHE A 114 -6.22 -7.36 5.17
CA PHE A 114 -6.28 -6.32 6.18
C PHE A 114 -6.85 -6.85 7.50
N SER A 115 -6.22 -6.50 8.61
CA SER A 115 -6.77 -6.80 9.94
C SER A 115 -6.57 -5.66 10.91
N GLN A 116 -7.52 -5.51 11.83
CA GLN A 116 -7.40 -4.53 12.91
C GLN A 116 -6.24 -4.87 13.85
N GLU A 117 -5.94 -6.16 14.06
CA GLU A 117 -4.81 -6.58 14.91
C GLU A 117 -3.47 -6.08 14.38
N VAL A 118 -3.20 -6.27 13.08
CA VAL A 118 -1.97 -5.76 12.45
C VAL A 118 -1.93 -4.23 12.51
N GLN A 119 -3.05 -3.56 12.24
CA GLN A 119 -3.13 -2.10 12.34
C GLN A 119 -2.79 -1.59 13.75
N GLU A 120 -3.37 -2.20 14.80
CA GLU A 120 -3.09 -1.81 16.18
C GLU A 120 -1.64 -2.13 16.58
N ALA A 121 -1.05 -3.20 16.03
CA ALA A 121 0.36 -3.51 16.23
C ALA A 121 1.26 -2.42 15.60
N SER A 122 1.01 -2.03 14.33
CA SER A 122 1.74 -0.93 13.68
C SER A 122 1.60 0.38 14.45
N LEU A 123 0.38 0.71 14.87
CA LEU A 123 0.11 1.92 15.66
C LEU A 123 0.83 1.88 17.02
N LYS A 124 0.91 0.71 17.65
CA LYS A 124 1.63 0.55 18.91
C LYS A 124 3.14 0.78 18.73
N GLU A 125 3.73 0.29 17.65
CA GLU A 125 5.14 0.57 17.33
C GLU A 125 5.37 2.07 17.15
N LEU A 126 4.51 2.75 16.37
CA LEU A 126 4.61 4.20 16.21
C LEU A 126 4.44 4.95 17.54
N LYS A 127 3.53 4.53 18.42
CA LYS A 127 3.37 5.13 19.76
C LYS A 127 4.62 4.96 20.64
N ARG A 128 5.31 3.83 20.55
CA ARG A 128 6.60 3.61 21.25
C ARG A 128 7.67 4.57 20.74
N THR A 129 7.72 4.79 19.42
CA THR A 129 8.59 5.79 18.80
C THR A 129 8.24 7.20 19.28
N ILE A 130 6.95 7.56 19.33
CA ILE A 130 6.47 8.86 19.83
C ILE A 130 6.92 9.08 21.27
N GLU A 131 6.77 8.10 22.16
CA GLU A 131 7.21 8.22 23.56
C GLU A 131 8.72 8.42 23.66
N PHE A 132 9.49 7.65 22.89
CA PHE A 132 10.93 7.78 22.84
C PHE A 132 11.35 9.17 22.34
N ALA A 133 10.78 9.66 21.24
CA ALA A 133 11.03 11.00 20.72
C ALA A 133 10.66 12.08 21.74
N ALA A 134 9.54 11.91 22.45
CA ALA A 134 9.11 12.84 23.49
C ALA A 134 10.08 12.89 24.69
N ASP A 135 10.70 11.76 25.04
CA ASP A 135 11.67 11.65 26.12
C ASP A 135 13.06 12.17 25.71
N VAL A 136 13.56 11.73 24.56
CA VAL A 136 14.95 11.91 24.12
C VAL A 136 15.09 13.15 23.25
N ALA A 137 14.35 13.23 22.15
CA ALA A 137 14.42 14.34 21.20
C ALA A 137 13.68 15.60 21.67
N ARG A 138 12.74 15.45 22.62
CA ARG A 138 11.94 16.55 23.21
C ARG A 138 11.10 17.32 22.18
N GLY A 139 10.70 16.64 21.11
CA GLY A 139 9.94 17.17 19.97
C GLY A 139 10.62 16.82 18.65
N GLY A 140 10.12 17.36 17.54
CA GLY A 140 10.68 17.15 16.21
C GLY A 140 9.91 16.14 15.35
N ALA A 141 10.47 15.87 14.17
CA ALA A 141 9.91 14.94 13.21
C ALA A 141 10.07 13.48 13.67
N ILE A 142 9.03 12.69 13.38
CA ILE A 142 9.02 11.25 13.57
C ILE A 142 8.76 10.61 12.20
N ALA A 143 9.83 10.17 11.53
CA ALA A 143 9.74 9.50 10.24
C ALA A 143 9.10 8.11 10.41
N VAL A 144 8.22 7.73 9.48
CA VAL A 144 7.60 6.41 9.47
C VAL A 144 7.36 5.96 8.04
N HIS A 145 7.91 4.80 7.69
CA HIS A 145 7.74 4.22 6.36
C HIS A 145 6.27 4.01 6.01
N THR A 146 5.89 4.45 4.81
CA THR A 146 4.63 4.03 4.19
C THR A 146 4.85 2.74 3.41
N GLN A 147 3.89 1.83 3.54
CA GLN A 147 3.85 0.55 2.81
C GLN A 147 2.44 -0.03 2.90
N GLU A 148 1.47 0.75 2.45
CA GLU A 148 0.10 0.59 2.92
C GLU A 148 -0.61 -0.60 2.28
N PHE A 149 -0.45 -0.81 0.98
CA PHE A 149 -1.05 -1.94 0.25
C PHE A 149 -0.48 -2.02 -1.17
N PRO A 150 -0.49 -3.20 -1.82
CA PRO A 150 0.03 -3.36 -3.17
C PRO A 150 -0.90 -2.71 -4.19
N ARG A 151 -0.30 -2.20 -5.27
CA ARG A 151 -1.02 -1.70 -6.44
C ARG A 151 -0.16 -1.89 -7.70
N PRO A 152 -0.75 -1.80 -8.91
CA PRO A 152 0.01 -1.70 -10.16
C PRO A 152 0.67 -0.32 -10.35
N ALA A 153 1.90 -0.25 -10.86
CA ALA A 153 2.67 0.99 -10.96
C ALA A 153 1.97 2.07 -11.80
N PHE A 154 1.30 1.69 -12.89
CA PHE A 154 0.58 2.65 -13.73
C PHE A 154 -0.60 3.36 -13.02
N GLU A 155 -1.13 2.79 -11.93
CA GLU A 155 -2.16 3.45 -11.12
C GLU A 155 -1.58 4.63 -10.31
N ALA A 156 -0.26 4.68 -10.10
CA ALA A 156 0.45 5.80 -9.47
C ALA A 156 0.50 7.03 -10.39
N GLY A 157 0.75 6.74 -11.66
CA GLY A 157 1.03 7.71 -12.69
C GLY A 157 1.08 7.01 -14.04
N LYS A 158 0.48 7.64 -15.05
CA LYS A 158 0.45 7.13 -16.43
C LYS A 158 1.86 6.95 -17.02
N GLU A 159 2.84 7.64 -16.45
CA GLU A 159 4.26 7.63 -16.79
C GLU A 159 4.96 6.31 -16.41
N PHE A 160 4.33 5.48 -15.57
CA PHE A 160 4.92 4.27 -15.03
C PHE A 160 4.28 2.98 -15.57
N GLU A 161 5.11 1.96 -15.76
CA GLU A 161 4.72 0.58 -16.06
C GLU A 161 5.76 -0.41 -15.53
N ALA A 162 5.32 -1.29 -14.63
CA ALA A 162 6.22 -2.24 -13.96
C ALA A 162 6.68 -3.38 -14.87
N TYR A 163 5.84 -3.79 -15.82
CA TYR A 163 6.11 -4.84 -16.78
C TYR A 163 5.29 -4.64 -18.06
N PRO A 164 5.71 -5.19 -19.22
CA PRO A 164 5.02 -4.95 -20.48
C PRO A 164 3.53 -5.32 -20.44
N LYS A 165 2.68 -4.37 -20.84
CA LYS A 165 1.21 -4.46 -20.83
C LYS A 165 0.63 -4.55 -19.42
N GLU A 166 1.25 -3.89 -18.44
CA GLU A 166 0.75 -3.87 -17.06
C GLU A 166 -0.70 -3.39 -17.01
N LYS A 167 -1.02 -2.30 -17.73
CA LYS A 167 -2.38 -1.75 -17.78
C LYS A 167 -3.44 -2.75 -18.26
N GLU A 168 -3.08 -3.69 -19.13
CA GLU A 168 -4.01 -4.68 -19.68
C GLU A 168 -4.16 -5.92 -18.79
N LYS A 169 -3.14 -6.23 -17.98
CA LYS A 169 -3.03 -7.51 -17.26
C LYS A 169 -3.13 -7.39 -15.75
N ALA A 170 -2.71 -6.26 -15.20
CA ALA A 170 -2.67 -6.07 -13.75
C ALA A 170 -4.10 -6.14 -13.19
N PRO A 171 -4.29 -6.80 -12.04
CA PRO A 171 -5.61 -6.90 -11.43
C PRO A 171 -6.07 -5.56 -10.87
N ILE A 172 -7.39 -5.41 -10.77
CA ILE A 172 -8.04 -4.41 -9.93
C ILE A 172 -8.27 -5.05 -8.56
N TYR A 173 -7.82 -4.39 -7.50
CA TYR A 173 -7.94 -4.91 -6.14
C TYR A 173 -9.15 -4.34 -5.40
N PHE A 174 -9.86 -5.23 -4.73
CA PHE A 174 -11.02 -4.98 -3.90
C PHE A 174 -10.81 -5.56 -2.52
N VAL A 175 -11.57 -5.07 -1.54
CA VAL A 175 -11.53 -5.55 -0.15
C VAL A 175 -12.95 -5.78 0.34
N ASN A 176 -13.20 -6.95 0.93
CA ASN A 176 -14.39 -7.14 1.75
C ASN A 176 -14.22 -6.35 3.06
N ASN A 177 -15.03 -5.33 3.25
CA ASN A 177 -14.93 -4.39 4.36
C ASN A 177 -15.19 -5.00 5.74
N LYS A 178 -15.81 -6.19 5.82
CA LYS A 178 -16.05 -6.91 7.07
C LYS A 178 -14.90 -7.85 7.43
N THR A 179 -14.38 -8.58 6.44
CA THR A 179 -13.34 -9.60 6.68
C THR A 179 -11.93 -9.09 6.47
N GLY A 180 -11.76 -7.99 5.72
CA GLY A 180 -10.47 -7.45 5.30
C GLY A 180 -9.78 -8.28 4.21
N GLN A 181 -10.45 -9.31 3.68
CA GLN A 181 -9.92 -10.14 2.60
C GLN A 181 -9.84 -9.35 1.29
N ILE A 182 -8.73 -9.55 0.57
CA ILE A 182 -8.49 -8.92 -0.73
C ILE A 182 -9.02 -9.84 -1.83
N GLU A 183 -9.75 -9.25 -2.76
CA GLU A 183 -10.17 -9.88 -4.01
C GLU A 183 -9.49 -9.17 -5.18
N ALA A 184 -8.86 -9.93 -6.06
CA ALA A 184 -8.23 -9.42 -7.27
C ALA A 184 -9.08 -9.79 -8.49
N LEU A 185 -9.39 -8.80 -9.32
CA LEU A 185 -10.10 -8.99 -10.57
C LEU A 185 -9.13 -8.70 -11.75
N PRO A 186 -8.62 -9.73 -12.44
CA PRO A 186 -7.73 -9.54 -13.58
C PRO A 186 -8.40 -8.74 -14.69
N ARG A 187 -7.68 -7.78 -15.28
CA ARG A 187 -8.24 -6.91 -16.34
C ARG A 187 -8.51 -7.64 -17.65
N ASP A 188 -7.83 -8.76 -17.89
CA ASP A 188 -8.02 -9.63 -19.04
C ASP A 188 -9.12 -10.69 -18.82
N HIS A 189 -9.72 -10.75 -17.63
CA HIS A 189 -10.83 -11.64 -17.35
C HIS A 189 -12.03 -11.32 -18.26
N GLU A 190 -12.60 -12.35 -18.85
CA GLU A 190 -13.76 -12.24 -19.74
C GLU A 190 -15.05 -12.57 -18.96
N ILE A 191 -15.97 -11.62 -18.95
CA ILE A 191 -17.32 -11.80 -18.43
C ILE A 191 -18.23 -12.23 -19.58
N SER A 192 -19.03 -13.26 -19.32
CA SER A 192 -20.04 -13.72 -20.26
C SER A 192 -21.33 -12.92 -20.10
N ILE A 193 -21.74 -12.24 -21.16
CA ILE A 193 -22.95 -11.43 -21.24
C ILE A 193 -23.96 -12.17 -22.12
N PRO A 194 -25.20 -12.41 -21.67
CA PRO A 194 -26.18 -13.09 -22.50
C PRO A 194 -26.62 -12.23 -23.70
N GLU A 195 -26.88 -12.85 -24.85
CA GLU A 195 -27.41 -12.15 -26.03
C GLU A 195 -28.73 -11.45 -25.67
N GLY A 196 -28.84 -10.14 -25.93
CA GLY A 196 -29.98 -9.32 -25.49
C GLY A 196 -29.77 -8.61 -24.14
N GLY A 197 -28.64 -8.86 -23.48
CA GLY A 197 -28.23 -8.23 -22.22
C GLY A 197 -28.82 -8.91 -20.98
N PHE A 198 -28.30 -8.57 -19.81
CA PHE A 198 -28.67 -9.17 -18.52
C PHE A 198 -30.15 -9.02 -18.16
N VAL A 199 -30.81 -7.95 -18.63
CA VAL A 199 -32.21 -7.65 -18.29
C VAL A 199 -33.20 -8.44 -19.15
N ASN A 200 -32.90 -8.69 -20.43
CA ASN A 200 -33.79 -9.39 -21.36
C ASN A 200 -33.00 -10.38 -22.25
N PRO A 201 -32.45 -11.45 -21.64
CA PRO A 201 -31.66 -12.42 -22.39
C PRO A 201 -32.54 -13.18 -23.40
N LYS A 202 -32.07 -13.31 -24.64
CA LYS A 202 -32.72 -14.11 -25.68
C LYS A 202 -32.55 -15.59 -25.37
N ARG A 203 -33.65 -16.33 -25.41
CA ARG A 203 -33.69 -17.77 -25.12
C ARG A 203 -34.09 -18.60 -26.34
N ASN A 204 -33.66 -19.85 -26.37
CA ASN A 204 -34.18 -20.85 -27.31
C ASN A 204 -35.55 -21.38 -26.85
N GLU A 205 -36.16 -22.27 -27.64
CA GLU A 205 -37.49 -22.86 -27.34
C GLU A 205 -37.51 -23.67 -26.02
N GLU A 206 -36.35 -24.14 -25.57
CA GLU A 206 -36.16 -24.90 -24.33
C GLU A 206 -35.92 -23.99 -23.11
N GLY A 207 -35.84 -22.67 -23.30
CA GLY A 207 -35.65 -21.68 -22.23
C GLY A 207 -34.19 -21.40 -21.86
N PHE A 208 -33.21 -21.99 -22.55
CA PHE A 208 -31.79 -21.71 -22.37
C PHE A 208 -31.35 -20.46 -23.12
N ILE A 209 -30.32 -19.78 -22.62
CA ILE A 209 -29.74 -18.61 -23.29
C ILE A 209 -29.21 -19.01 -24.66
N LYS A 210 -29.67 -18.29 -25.69
CA LYS A 210 -29.37 -18.60 -27.09
C LYS A 210 -27.89 -18.48 -27.41
N LYS A 211 -27.23 -17.46 -26.87
CA LYS A 211 -25.81 -17.17 -27.10
C LYS A 211 -25.25 -16.30 -25.97
N TRP A 212 -23.96 -16.47 -25.70
CA TRP A 212 -23.19 -15.62 -24.79
C TRP A 212 -22.17 -14.81 -25.60
N GLU A 213 -22.12 -13.51 -25.34
CA GLU A 213 -21.08 -12.58 -25.75
C GLU A 213 -20.03 -12.50 -24.65
N LYS A 214 -18.77 -12.25 -25.02
CA LYS A 214 -17.69 -12.11 -24.05
C LYS A 214 -17.20 -10.68 -24.04
N LYS A 215 -17.01 -10.12 -22.85
CA LYS A 215 -16.50 -8.77 -22.66
C LYS A 215 -15.42 -8.76 -21.59
N LYS A 216 -14.29 -8.12 -21.88
CA LYS A 216 -13.18 -8.00 -20.92
C LYS A 216 -13.44 -6.92 -19.89
N ILE A 217 -12.87 -7.07 -18.70
CA ILE A 217 -12.89 -6.04 -17.65
C ILE A 217 -12.32 -4.71 -18.16
N SER A 218 -11.26 -4.75 -18.96
CA SER A 218 -10.66 -3.55 -19.57
C SER A 218 -11.66 -2.71 -20.40
N GLU A 219 -12.68 -3.34 -21.00
CA GLU A 219 -13.70 -2.63 -21.77
C GLU A 219 -14.67 -1.85 -20.87
N PHE A 220 -14.95 -2.36 -19.66
CA PHE A 220 -15.72 -1.61 -18.65
C PHE A 220 -14.91 -0.44 -18.08
N GLU A 221 -13.59 -0.58 -17.98
CA GLU A 221 -12.69 0.51 -17.60
C GLU A 221 -12.74 1.66 -18.63
N GLU A 222 -12.67 1.35 -19.92
CA GLU A 222 -12.82 2.35 -20.98
C GLU A 222 -14.17 3.08 -20.93
N GLU A 223 -15.25 2.36 -20.62
CA GLU A 223 -16.58 2.97 -20.43
C GLU A 223 -16.62 3.92 -19.25
N ALA A 224 -16.02 3.52 -18.11
CA ALA A 224 -15.93 4.36 -16.92
C ALA A 224 -15.18 5.67 -17.23
N ILE A 225 -14.06 5.57 -17.96
CA ILE A 225 -13.26 6.73 -18.38
C ILE A 225 -14.07 7.65 -19.31
N LYS A 226 -14.78 7.09 -20.30
CA LYS A 226 -15.65 7.85 -21.22
C LYS A 226 -16.79 8.55 -20.47
N LYS A 227 -17.27 7.98 -19.36
CA LYS A 227 -18.29 8.57 -18.48
C LYS A 227 -17.73 9.54 -17.44
N HIS A 228 -16.41 9.78 -17.43
CA HIS A 228 -15.73 10.61 -16.45
C HIS A 228 -15.97 10.16 -15.00
N GLU A 229 -16.06 8.85 -14.78
CA GLU A 229 -16.22 8.28 -13.45
C GLU A 229 -15.00 8.56 -12.59
N LYS A 230 -15.23 9.07 -11.37
CA LYS A 230 -14.15 9.40 -10.43
C LYS A 230 -13.52 8.15 -9.82
N ASN A 231 -14.33 7.12 -9.58
CA ASN A 231 -13.90 5.86 -8.99
C ASN A 231 -14.17 4.72 -9.96
N ILE A 232 -13.20 4.50 -10.83
CA ILE A 232 -13.29 3.54 -11.92
C ILE A 232 -13.43 2.11 -11.37
N ALA A 233 -12.67 1.75 -10.32
CA ALA A 233 -12.75 0.43 -9.70
C ALA A 233 -14.15 0.15 -9.13
N GLN A 234 -14.73 1.09 -8.38
CA GLN A 234 -16.09 0.94 -7.85
C GLN A 234 -17.13 0.89 -8.97
N TYR A 235 -16.98 1.69 -10.03
CA TYR A 235 -17.87 1.63 -11.19
C TYR A 235 -17.84 0.25 -11.85
N ILE A 236 -16.65 -0.28 -12.14
CA ILE A 236 -16.47 -1.61 -12.76
C ILE A 236 -17.13 -2.68 -11.89
N PHE A 237 -16.84 -2.66 -10.59
CA PHE A 237 -17.44 -3.59 -9.64
C PHE A 237 -18.97 -3.51 -9.64
N ASN A 238 -19.52 -2.31 -9.49
CA ASN A 238 -20.96 -2.10 -9.49
C ASN A 238 -21.60 -2.56 -10.79
N GLU A 239 -21.03 -2.21 -11.94
CA GLU A 239 -21.59 -2.58 -13.24
C GLU A 239 -21.63 -4.09 -13.43
N ILE A 240 -20.56 -4.80 -13.06
CA ILE A 240 -20.46 -6.25 -13.23
C ILE A 240 -21.44 -6.95 -12.29
N TYR A 241 -21.30 -6.70 -10.99
CA TYR A 241 -22.03 -7.46 -9.98
C TYR A 241 -23.51 -7.06 -9.91
N LYS A 242 -23.86 -5.81 -10.25
CA LYS A 242 -25.28 -5.43 -10.36
C LYS A 242 -25.94 -6.09 -11.55
N LYS A 243 -25.25 -6.18 -12.69
CA LYS A 243 -25.76 -6.89 -13.87
C LYS A 243 -25.89 -8.40 -13.61
N ASP A 244 -24.93 -8.99 -12.91
CA ASP A 244 -25.01 -10.39 -12.47
C ASP A 244 -26.18 -10.61 -11.50
N LEU A 245 -26.40 -9.67 -10.56
CA LEU A 245 -27.52 -9.70 -9.64
C LEU A 245 -28.87 -9.59 -10.38
N ASP A 246 -29.03 -8.60 -11.26
CA ASP A 246 -30.24 -8.40 -12.05
C ASP A 246 -30.57 -9.67 -12.87
N PHE A 247 -29.55 -10.29 -13.46
CA PHE A 247 -29.69 -11.53 -14.20
C PHE A 247 -30.03 -12.73 -13.30
N ALA A 248 -29.36 -12.87 -12.16
CA ALA A 248 -29.64 -13.91 -11.19
C ALA A 248 -31.08 -13.82 -10.66
N GLU A 249 -31.60 -12.61 -10.42
CA GLU A 249 -33.00 -12.39 -10.03
C GLU A 249 -33.99 -12.85 -11.10
N ILE A 250 -33.69 -12.61 -12.37
CA ILE A 250 -34.53 -13.04 -13.50
C ILE A 250 -34.50 -14.57 -13.61
N GLU A 251 -33.32 -15.18 -13.52
CA GLU A 251 -33.17 -16.65 -13.53
C GLU A 251 -33.89 -17.30 -12.36
N ALA A 252 -33.77 -16.76 -11.14
CA ALA A 252 -34.49 -17.27 -9.98
C ALA A 252 -36.02 -17.18 -10.15
N LYS A 253 -36.53 -16.08 -10.71
CA LYS A 253 -37.96 -15.95 -11.05
C LYS A 253 -38.39 -17.00 -12.07
N HIS A 254 -37.57 -17.23 -13.09
CA HIS A 254 -37.84 -18.24 -14.11
C HIS A 254 -37.83 -19.66 -13.53
N GLN A 255 -36.83 -20.01 -12.74
CA GLN A 255 -36.75 -21.31 -12.05
C GLN A 255 -37.92 -21.52 -11.09
N ALA A 256 -38.29 -20.50 -10.32
CA ALA A 256 -39.47 -20.57 -9.45
C ALA A 256 -40.78 -20.75 -10.24
N ALA A 257 -40.91 -20.13 -11.41
CA ALA A 257 -42.06 -20.33 -12.29
C ALA A 257 -42.09 -21.75 -12.88
N GLN A 258 -40.94 -22.30 -13.27
CA GLN A 258 -40.81 -23.68 -13.73
C GLN A 258 -41.12 -24.68 -12.62
N ALA A 259 -40.59 -24.48 -11.41
CA ALA A 259 -40.88 -25.30 -10.24
C ALA A 259 -42.39 -25.34 -9.94
N LYS A 260 -43.08 -24.19 -10.00
CA LYS A 260 -44.54 -24.12 -9.85
C LYS A 260 -45.30 -24.83 -10.97
N LYS A 261 -44.79 -24.82 -12.21
CA LYS A 261 -45.40 -25.58 -13.32
C LYS A 261 -45.28 -27.08 -13.07
N ILE A 262 -44.09 -27.54 -12.68
CA ILE A 262 -43.81 -28.94 -12.33
C ILE A 262 -44.63 -29.37 -11.11
N GLU A 263 -44.79 -28.50 -10.12
CA GLU A 263 -45.63 -28.76 -8.94
C GLU A 263 -47.09 -29.02 -9.34
N ARG A 264 -47.66 -28.19 -10.23
CA ARG A 264 -49.01 -28.40 -10.76
C ARG A 264 -49.13 -29.72 -11.52
N GLU A 265 -48.10 -30.09 -12.28
CA GLU A 265 -48.04 -31.38 -12.98
C GLU A 265 -47.96 -32.56 -12.01
N ALA A 266 -47.13 -32.46 -10.97
CA ALA A 266 -47.03 -33.46 -9.90
C ALA A 266 -48.37 -33.65 -9.17
N GLN A 267 -49.03 -32.55 -8.80
CA GLN A 267 -50.35 -32.58 -8.14
C GLN A 267 -51.43 -33.18 -9.05
N TYR A 268 -51.38 -32.91 -10.35
CA TYR A 268 -52.30 -33.51 -11.31
C TYR A 268 -52.11 -35.03 -11.40
N ILE A 269 -50.86 -35.51 -11.53
CA ILE A 269 -50.55 -36.94 -11.58
C ILE A 269 -50.91 -37.64 -10.27
N GLU A 270 -50.63 -37.01 -9.12
CA GLU A 270 -51.02 -37.52 -7.79
C GLU A 270 -52.55 -37.69 -7.67
N LYS A 271 -53.32 -36.73 -8.17
CA LYS A 271 -54.78 -36.83 -8.22
C LYS A 271 -55.24 -37.98 -9.10
N ILE A 272 -54.67 -38.14 -10.30
CA ILE A 272 -55.00 -39.25 -11.21
C ILE A 272 -54.69 -40.59 -10.53
N LYS A 273 -53.51 -40.75 -9.92
CA LYS A 273 -53.15 -41.95 -9.14
C LYS A 273 -54.19 -42.26 -8.06
N LYS A 274 -54.61 -41.25 -7.29
CA LYS A 274 -55.60 -41.42 -6.22
C LYS A 274 -56.96 -41.85 -6.78
N ASP A 275 -57.42 -41.23 -7.87
CA ASP A 275 -58.67 -41.56 -8.54
C ASP A 275 -58.62 -42.99 -9.10
N LEU A 276 -57.51 -43.40 -9.72
CA LEU A 276 -57.29 -44.76 -10.23
C LEU A 276 -57.29 -45.80 -9.10
N ARG A 277 -56.58 -45.57 -7.99
CA ARG A 277 -56.57 -46.47 -6.83
C ARG A 277 -57.95 -46.57 -6.15
N GLN A 278 -58.74 -45.50 -6.15
CA GLN A 278 -60.10 -45.55 -5.65
C GLN A 278 -61.00 -46.37 -6.59
N GLN A 279 -60.85 -46.19 -7.90
CA GLN A 279 -61.61 -46.90 -8.91
C GLN A 279 -61.26 -48.40 -8.96
N GLU A 280 -59.98 -48.75 -8.81
CA GLU A 280 -59.48 -50.13 -8.76
C GLU A 280 -60.15 -50.95 -7.65
N LYS A 281 -60.47 -50.32 -6.50
CA LYS A 281 -61.20 -50.97 -5.40
C LYS A 281 -62.64 -51.34 -5.77
N SER A 282 -63.26 -50.60 -6.69
CA SER A 282 -64.64 -50.80 -7.11
C SER A 282 -64.78 -51.56 -8.44
N ASP A 283 -63.84 -51.37 -9.36
CA ASP A 283 -63.86 -51.86 -10.73
C ASP A 283 -62.42 -51.87 -11.30
N PRO A 284 -61.69 -52.98 -11.14
CA PRO A 284 -60.29 -53.11 -11.58
C PRO A 284 -60.10 -52.95 -13.09
N GLU A 285 -60.99 -53.51 -13.92
CA GLU A 285 -60.90 -53.44 -15.38
C GLU A 285 -61.06 -51.99 -15.85
N LYS A 286 -62.04 -51.27 -15.31
CA LYS A 286 -62.26 -49.87 -15.66
C LYS A 286 -61.14 -48.95 -15.17
N ALA A 287 -60.48 -49.28 -14.05
CA ALA A 287 -59.30 -48.56 -13.59
C ALA A 287 -58.09 -48.79 -14.52
N HIS A 288 -57.90 -50.02 -14.98
CA HIS A 288 -56.89 -50.36 -15.98
C HIS A 288 -57.10 -49.59 -17.29
N ASP A 289 -58.31 -49.60 -17.84
CA ASP A 289 -58.63 -48.89 -19.09
C ASP A 289 -58.43 -47.37 -18.96
N ARG A 290 -58.79 -46.79 -17.82
CA ARG A 290 -58.59 -45.37 -17.55
C ARG A 290 -57.11 -45.00 -17.40
N ALA A 291 -56.29 -45.89 -16.83
CA ALA A 291 -54.84 -45.70 -16.77
C ALA A 291 -54.21 -45.74 -18.18
N MET A 292 -54.68 -46.65 -19.04
CA MET A 292 -54.27 -46.73 -20.45
C MET A 292 -54.68 -45.47 -21.23
N GLU A 293 -55.90 -44.94 -21.00
CA GLU A 293 -56.37 -43.70 -21.61
C GLU A 293 -55.51 -42.50 -21.19
N PHE A 294 -55.24 -42.36 -19.90
CA PHE A 294 -54.35 -41.32 -19.37
C PHE A 294 -52.96 -41.35 -20.01
N ILE A 295 -52.38 -42.53 -20.21
CA ILE A 295 -51.06 -42.66 -20.83
C ILE A 295 -51.11 -42.30 -22.32
N ARG A 296 -52.18 -42.65 -23.05
CA ARG A 296 -52.40 -42.17 -24.42
C ARG A 296 -52.58 -40.65 -24.50
N GLU A 297 -53.24 -40.05 -23.52
CA GLU A 297 -53.33 -38.59 -23.41
C GLU A 297 -51.95 -37.97 -23.21
N LEU A 298 -51.06 -38.60 -22.42
CA LEU A 298 -49.67 -38.13 -22.27
C LEU A 298 -48.92 -38.18 -23.61
N GLU A 299 -49.02 -39.28 -24.37
CA GLU A 299 -48.40 -39.46 -25.69
C GLU A 299 -48.83 -38.38 -26.70
N GLN A 300 -50.08 -37.93 -26.64
CA GLN A 300 -50.64 -36.94 -27.57
C GLN A 300 -50.53 -35.50 -27.06
N SER A 301 -49.95 -35.29 -25.88
CA SER A 301 -49.82 -33.98 -25.26
C SER A 301 -48.37 -33.49 -25.29
N THR A 302 -48.16 -32.28 -24.80
CA THR A 302 -46.82 -31.72 -24.54
C THR A 302 -46.04 -32.48 -23.44
N ARG A 303 -46.58 -33.60 -22.93
CA ARG A 303 -46.03 -34.46 -21.87
C ARG A 303 -45.59 -35.83 -22.39
N GLU A 304 -45.37 -35.98 -23.69
CA GLU A 304 -44.91 -37.22 -24.33
C GLU A 304 -43.66 -37.83 -23.65
N ILE A 305 -42.78 -37.00 -23.08
CA ILE A 305 -41.56 -37.42 -22.35
C ILE A 305 -41.88 -38.30 -21.11
N LEU A 306 -43.09 -38.20 -20.56
CA LEU A 306 -43.56 -39.02 -19.44
C LEU A 306 -44.25 -40.32 -19.88
N ALA A 307 -44.52 -40.49 -21.18
CA ALA A 307 -45.11 -41.70 -21.72
C ALA A 307 -44.04 -42.78 -21.97
N PRO A 308 -44.40 -44.07 -21.89
CA PRO A 308 -43.45 -45.15 -22.10
C PRO A 308 -43.07 -45.23 -23.58
N ARG A 309 -41.77 -45.33 -23.88
CA ARG A 309 -41.30 -45.39 -25.27
C ARG A 309 -41.63 -46.73 -25.89
N HIS A 310 -42.33 -46.71 -27.03
CA HIS A 310 -42.69 -47.91 -27.78
C HIS A 310 -41.48 -48.83 -28.03
N GLY A 311 -41.67 -50.13 -27.82
CA GLY A 311 -40.63 -51.15 -28.03
C GLY A 311 -39.62 -51.33 -26.89
N THR A 312 -39.70 -50.55 -25.81
CA THR A 312 -38.84 -50.70 -24.63
C THR A 312 -39.38 -51.76 -23.63
N PRO A 313 -38.53 -52.31 -22.74
CA PRO A 313 -38.99 -53.12 -21.62
C PRO A 313 -40.02 -52.40 -20.74
N GLU A 314 -39.83 -51.10 -20.51
CA GLU A 314 -40.75 -50.20 -19.80
C GLU A 314 -42.14 -50.19 -20.44
N PHE A 315 -42.23 -50.10 -21.77
CA PHE A 315 -43.51 -50.17 -22.49
C PHE A 315 -44.19 -51.53 -22.35
N LYS A 316 -43.43 -52.64 -22.34
CA LYS A 316 -44.00 -53.98 -22.11
C LYS A 316 -44.50 -54.17 -20.69
N GLU A 317 -43.88 -53.52 -19.72
CA GLU A 317 -44.29 -53.52 -18.31
C GLU A 317 -45.52 -52.65 -18.10
N TYR A 318 -45.58 -51.46 -18.71
CA TYR A 318 -46.77 -50.62 -18.80
C TYR A 318 -48.00 -51.39 -19.33
N LEU A 319 -47.87 -52.12 -20.44
CA LEU A 319 -48.98 -52.90 -21.01
C LEU A 319 -49.49 -54.01 -20.08
N ARG A 320 -48.70 -54.41 -19.08
CA ARG A 320 -49.09 -55.42 -18.08
C ARG A 320 -49.72 -54.81 -16.84
N ASP A 321 -49.20 -53.66 -16.40
CA ASP A 321 -49.68 -52.96 -15.21
C ASP A 321 -49.58 -51.44 -15.41
N PRO A 322 -50.58 -50.83 -16.07
CA PRO A 322 -50.57 -49.40 -16.35
C PRO A 322 -50.76 -48.57 -15.08
N ILE A 323 -51.37 -49.13 -14.04
CA ILE A 323 -51.55 -48.44 -12.74
C ILE A 323 -50.19 -48.29 -12.06
N LYS A 324 -49.38 -49.36 -11.99
CA LYS A 324 -48.01 -49.31 -11.48
C LYS A 324 -47.17 -48.28 -12.25
N TYR A 325 -47.31 -48.21 -13.57
CA TYR A 325 -46.60 -47.21 -14.36
C TYR A 325 -46.97 -45.76 -13.98
N VAL A 326 -48.25 -45.47 -13.70
CA VAL A 326 -48.67 -44.16 -13.19
C VAL A 326 -48.03 -43.84 -11.83
N GLU A 327 -47.78 -44.84 -10.98
CA GLU A 327 -47.05 -44.64 -9.72
C GLU A 327 -45.57 -44.30 -9.95
N GLU A 328 -44.92 -44.95 -10.91
CA GLU A 328 -43.54 -44.65 -11.29
C GLU A 328 -43.41 -43.25 -11.91
N ILE A 329 -44.37 -42.84 -12.74
CA ILE A 329 -44.47 -41.46 -13.24
C ILE A 329 -44.58 -40.49 -12.06
N GLU A 330 -45.48 -40.75 -11.11
CA GLU A 330 -45.69 -39.88 -9.95
C GLU A 330 -44.42 -39.72 -9.11
N GLU A 331 -43.71 -40.81 -8.82
CA GLU A 331 -42.42 -40.75 -8.13
C GLU A 331 -41.37 -39.96 -8.93
N ARG A 332 -41.30 -40.17 -10.25
CA ARG A 332 -40.38 -39.42 -11.11
C ARG A 332 -40.71 -37.93 -11.10
N THR A 333 -41.97 -37.56 -11.22
CA THR A 333 -42.41 -36.15 -11.21
C THR A 333 -42.21 -35.52 -9.84
N LYS A 334 -42.40 -36.26 -8.73
CA LYS A 334 -42.06 -35.78 -7.38
C LYS A 334 -40.56 -35.49 -7.24
N ARG A 335 -39.68 -36.40 -7.68
CA ARG A 335 -38.23 -36.17 -7.69
C ARG A 335 -37.84 -34.93 -8.50
N VAL A 336 -38.43 -34.78 -9.70
CA VAL A 336 -38.18 -33.61 -10.57
C VAL A 336 -38.70 -32.32 -9.93
N LYS A 337 -39.86 -32.36 -9.27
CA LYS A 337 -40.42 -31.24 -8.49
C LYS A 337 -39.45 -30.81 -7.39
N ASP A 338 -38.99 -31.75 -6.56
CA ASP A 338 -38.09 -31.45 -5.45
C ASP A 338 -36.76 -30.86 -5.97
N GLN A 339 -36.19 -31.43 -7.04
CA GLN A 339 -35.00 -30.88 -7.72
C GLN A 339 -35.23 -29.45 -8.26
N ALA A 340 -36.42 -29.16 -8.80
CA ALA A 340 -36.74 -27.83 -9.32
C ALA A 340 -36.85 -26.79 -8.20
N PHE A 341 -37.42 -27.15 -7.05
CA PHE A 341 -37.46 -26.28 -5.87
C PHE A 341 -36.07 -26.08 -5.25
N GLU A 342 -35.26 -27.15 -5.14
CA GLU A 342 -33.87 -27.02 -4.69
C GLU A 342 -33.05 -26.09 -5.59
N ALA A 343 -33.25 -26.14 -6.91
CA ALA A 343 -32.60 -25.24 -7.84
C ALA A 343 -33.04 -23.78 -7.62
N ALA A 344 -34.35 -23.55 -7.47
CA ALA A 344 -34.90 -22.21 -7.19
C ALA A 344 -34.40 -21.64 -5.86
N ASP A 345 -34.32 -22.45 -4.80
CA ASP A 345 -33.80 -22.05 -3.50
C ASP A 345 -32.30 -21.72 -3.56
N LYS A 346 -31.50 -22.53 -4.27
CA LYS A 346 -30.08 -22.23 -4.52
C LYS A 346 -29.89 -20.92 -5.27
N ALA A 347 -30.70 -20.66 -6.30
CA ALA A 347 -30.64 -19.38 -7.02
C ALA A 347 -30.98 -18.19 -6.11
N LYS A 348 -31.94 -18.36 -5.19
CA LYS A 348 -32.25 -17.33 -4.19
C LYS A 348 -31.07 -17.08 -3.23
N LEU A 349 -30.44 -18.13 -2.71
CA LEU A 349 -29.25 -18.00 -1.85
C LEU A 349 -28.11 -17.28 -2.58
N GLN A 350 -27.87 -17.61 -3.85
CA GLN A 350 -26.86 -16.94 -4.67
C GLN A 350 -27.13 -15.43 -4.84
N ILE A 351 -28.41 -15.02 -4.99
CA ILE A 351 -28.81 -13.61 -5.02
C ILE A 351 -28.48 -12.92 -3.69
N GLU A 352 -28.84 -13.54 -2.56
CA GLU A 352 -28.56 -12.99 -1.23
C GLU A 352 -27.05 -12.84 -0.98
N GLU A 353 -26.25 -13.83 -1.39
CA GLU A 353 -24.79 -13.78 -1.32
C GLU A 353 -24.18 -12.68 -2.20
N THR A 354 -24.67 -12.55 -3.45
CA THR A 354 -24.21 -11.52 -4.39
C THR A 354 -24.58 -10.12 -3.89
N GLN A 355 -25.78 -9.94 -3.37
CA GLN A 355 -26.23 -8.67 -2.78
C GLN A 355 -25.42 -8.30 -1.54
N LYS A 356 -25.10 -9.29 -0.70
CA LYS A 356 -24.21 -9.09 0.45
C LYS A 356 -22.81 -8.67 -0.02
N LYS A 357 -22.25 -9.35 -1.01
CA LYS A 357 -20.95 -9.02 -1.61
C LYS A 357 -20.92 -7.59 -2.16
N LEU A 358 -21.97 -7.17 -2.88
CA LEU A 358 -22.13 -5.81 -3.40
C LEU A 358 -22.07 -4.73 -2.31
N ASN A 359 -22.63 -5.01 -1.14
CA ASN A 359 -22.68 -4.06 -0.02
C ASN A 359 -21.40 -4.07 0.84
N GLU A 360 -20.62 -5.14 0.78
CA GLU A 360 -19.45 -5.36 1.63
C GLU A 360 -18.13 -5.05 0.90
N ILE A 361 -18.09 -5.06 -0.43
CA ILE A 361 -16.85 -4.80 -1.16
C ILE A 361 -16.62 -3.32 -1.44
N LYS A 362 -15.37 -2.90 -1.29
CA LYS A 362 -14.87 -1.57 -1.68
C LYS A 362 -13.56 -1.70 -2.48
N PRO A 363 -13.19 -0.72 -3.32
CA PRO A 363 -11.84 -0.60 -3.84
C PRO A 363 -10.80 -0.60 -2.72
N ILE A 364 -9.66 -1.26 -2.96
CA ILE A 364 -8.60 -1.37 -1.94
C ILE A 364 -8.13 -0.01 -1.44
N GLU A 365 -8.00 0.98 -2.33
CA GLU A 365 -7.53 2.32 -1.99
C GLU A 365 -8.49 3.02 -1.03
N ASP A 366 -9.79 2.97 -1.29
CA ASP A 366 -10.79 3.61 -0.43
C ASP A 366 -10.80 3.02 0.98
N PHE A 367 -10.72 1.69 1.06
CA PHE A 367 -10.69 0.99 2.35
C PHE A 367 -9.38 1.25 3.10
N ALA A 368 -8.25 1.05 2.44
CA ALA A 368 -6.95 1.08 3.10
C ALA A 368 -6.51 2.51 3.45
N LEU A 369 -6.80 3.50 2.61
CA LEU A 369 -6.49 4.90 2.90
C LEU A 369 -7.31 5.43 4.10
N GLU A 370 -8.56 5.00 4.25
CA GLU A 370 -9.37 5.28 5.45
C GLU A 370 -8.68 4.73 6.70
N LYS A 371 -8.17 3.49 6.63
CA LYS A 371 -7.44 2.84 7.73
C LYS A 371 -6.12 3.54 8.04
N THR A 372 -5.28 3.80 7.04
CA THR A 372 -4.00 4.52 7.17
C THR A 372 -4.21 5.89 7.81
N SER A 373 -5.19 6.66 7.32
CA SER A 373 -5.46 8.01 7.82
C SER A 373 -6.00 8.02 9.25
N ASP A 374 -6.85 7.06 9.64
CA ASP A 374 -7.28 6.92 11.03
C ASP A 374 -6.10 6.56 11.96
N ALA A 375 -5.23 5.63 11.55
CA ALA A 375 -4.07 5.24 12.35
C ALA A 375 -3.08 6.40 12.54
N ILE A 376 -2.74 7.14 11.48
CA ILE A 376 -1.90 8.34 11.58
C ILE A 376 -2.57 9.40 12.47
N ALA A 377 -3.88 9.62 12.33
CA ALA A 377 -4.62 10.57 13.16
C ALA A 377 -4.61 10.16 14.65
N ARG A 378 -4.74 8.87 14.96
CA ARG A 378 -4.65 8.34 16.33
C ARG A 378 -3.24 8.48 16.90
N ALA A 379 -2.21 8.27 16.07
CA ALA A 379 -0.82 8.52 16.45
C ALA A 379 -0.58 10.01 16.72
N ALA A 380 -1.12 10.90 15.88
CA ALA A 380 -1.02 12.34 16.05
C ALA A 380 -1.75 12.86 17.31
N ILE A 381 -2.94 12.31 17.64
CA ILE A 381 -3.61 12.59 18.94
C ILE A 381 -2.70 12.17 20.10
N TYR A 382 -2.10 10.98 20.01
CA TYR A 382 -1.21 10.49 21.05
C TYR A 382 0.03 11.38 21.21
N ALA A 383 0.66 11.77 20.10
CA ALA A 383 1.80 12.69 20.09
C ALA A 383 1.43 14.06 20.68
N TYR A 384 0.28 14.60 20.31
CA TYR A 384 -0.24 15.86 20.86
C TYR A 384 -0.46 15.80 22.38
N ASP A 385 -0.96 14.67 22.89
CA ASP A 385 -1.12 14.47 24.33
C ASP A 385 0.25 14.33 25.03
N GLN A 386 1.22 13.63 24.44
CA GLN A 386 2.58 13.54 24.98
C GLN A 386 3.27 14.91 25.01
N GLU A 387 3.12 15.72 23.96
CA GLU A 387 3.62 17.10 23.87
C GLU A 387 3.13 17.93 25.06
N LYS A 388 1.82 17.92 25.30
CA LYS A 388 1.21 18.65 26.42
C LYS A 388 1.63 18.12 27.78
N ASN A 389 1.59 16.81 27.98
CA ASN A 389 1.87 16.17 29.26
C ASN A 389 3.32 16.41 29.70
N LYS A 390 4.27 16.37 28.75
CA LYS A 390 5.71 16.56 29.01
C LYS A 390 6.19 18.00 28.83
N LYS A 391 5.27 18.92 28.48
CA LYS A 391 5.52 20.35 28.22
C LYS A 391 6.69 20.52 27.27
N LEU A 392 6.60 19.87 26.11
CA LEU A 392 7.65 19.96 25.10
C LEU A 392 7.67 21.37 24.48
N GLU A 393 8.87 21.86 24.19
CA GLU A 393 9.05 23.17 23.55
C GLU A 393 8.79 23.09 22.04
N LYS A 394 9.10 21.94 21.44
CA LYS A 394 8.88 21.64 20.02
C LYS A 394 7.75 20.61 19.88
N PRO A 395 6.88 20.75 18.87
CA PRO A 395 5.83 19.78 18.62
C PRO A 395 6.40 18.43 18.17
N LEU A 396 5.68 17.36 18.44
CA LEU A 396 5.93 16.05 17.85
C LEU A 396 5.17 15.97 16.53
N VAL A 397 5.88 15.74 15.42
CA VAL A 397 5.30 15.77 14.07
C VAL A 397 5.40 14.37 13.47
N ILE A 398 4.26 13.80 13.08
CA ILE A 398 4.22 12.49 12.41
C ILE A 398 4.51 12.71 10.93
N CYS A 399 5.54 12.03 10.44
CA CYS A 399 6.07 12.20 9.08
C CYS A 399 6.07 10.87 8.30
N PRO A 400 4.94 10.43 7.72
CA PRO A 400 4.93 9.34 6.76
C PRO A 400 5.92 9.58 5.62
N GLU A 401 6.61 8.53 5.20
CA GLU A 401 7.71 8.56 4.26
C GLU A 401 7.42 7.71 3.01
N ASN A 402 7.75 8.23 1.83
CA ASN A 402 7.72 7.44 0.60
C ASN A 402 8.90 6.45 0.55
N VAL A 403 8.64 5.15 0.45
CA VAL A 403 9.71 4.13 0.44
C VAL A 403 9.60 3.23 -0.79
N TRP A 404 8.62 2.32 -0.80
CA TRP A 404 8.56 1.27 -1.81
C TRP A 404 7.69 1.63 -3.00
N THR A 405 8.20 1.41 -4.21
CA THR A 405 7.49 1.71 -5.45
C THR A 405 6.24 0.82 -5.64
N GLU A 406 6.31 -0.41 -5.15
CA GLU A 406 5.33 -1.49 -5.25
C GLU A 406 4.10 -1.25 -4.36
N TYR A 407 4.25 -0.42 -3.33
CA TYR A 407 3.22 -0.16 -2.34
C TYR A 407 2.68 1.27 -2.42
N TYR A 408 1.42 1.40 -2.08
CA TYR A 408 0.76 2.69 -1.95
C TYR A 408 1.44 3.53 -0.86
N GLY A 409 1.78 4.78 -1.22
CA GLY A 409 2.51 5.71 -0.36
C GLY A 409 3.93 6.00 -0.86
N GLY A 410 4.52 5.11 -1.68
CA GLY A 410 5.82 5.33 -2.31
C GLY A 410 5.84 6.38 -3.42
N HIS A 411 4.68 6.74 -3.98
CA HIS A 411 4.57 7.76 -5.01
C HIS A 411 4.24 9.15 -4.43
N PRO A 412 4.84 10.27 -4.90
CA PRO A 412 4.61 11.61 -4.37
C PRO A 412 3.13 12.02 -4.22
N LYS A 413 2.29 11.72 -5.23
CA LYS A 413 0.85 12.01 -5.19
C LYS A 413 0.09 11.25 -4.11
N GLU A 414 0.49 10.02 -3.84
CA GLU A 414 -0.13 9.18 -2.82
C GLU A 414 0.29 9.60 -1.44
N LEU A 415 1.58 9.92 -1.27
CA LEU A 415 2.09 10.53 -0.04
C LEU A 415 1.28 11.77 0.30
N LYS A 416 1.07 12.68 -0.67
CA LYS A 416 0.18 13.83 -0.50
C LYS A 416 -1.23 13.42 -0.07
N LYS A 417 -1.82 12.41 -0.71
CA LYS A 417 -3.17 11.94 -0.36
C LYS A 417 -3.23 11.40 1.07
N ILE A 418 -2.27 10.56 1.48
CA ILE A 418 -2.10 10.07 2.86
C ILE A 418 -2.04 11.25 3.83
N ILE A 419 -1.18 12.24 3.59
CA ILE A 419 -1.05 13.42 4.48
C ILE A 419 -2.37 14.19 4.56
N THR A 420 -3.00 14.49 3.43
CA THR A 420 -4.22 15.31 3.41
C THR A 420 -5.41 14.62 4.08
N GLU A 421 -5.62 13.33 3.85
CA GLU A 421 -6.69 12.58 4.51
C GLU A 421 -6.40 12.37 6.00
N SER A 422 -5.14 12.13 6.37
CA SER A 422 -4.73 12.04 7.78
C SER A 422 -4.94 13.35 8.54
N ARG A 423 -4.65 14.51 7.90
CA ARG A 423 -4.94 15.83 8.48
C ARG A 423 -6.43 16.04 8.74
N LYS A 424 -7.29 15.63 7.79
CA LYS A 424 -8.75 15.70 7.96
C LYS A 424 -9.21 14.79 9.10
N ALA A 425 -8.75 13.54 9.14
CA ALA A 425 -9.07 12.60 10.21
C ALA A 425 -8.62 13.12 11.59
N PHE A 426 -7.41 13.67 11.69
CA PHE A 426 -6.87 14.25 12.92
C PHE A 426 -7.61 15.49 13.37
N SER A 427 -7.87 16.45 12.47
CA SER A 427 -8.66 17.64 12.78
C SER A 427 -10.05 17.26 13.31
N ASN A 428 -10.71 16.30 12.67
CA ASN A 428 -12.01 15.79 13.13
C ASN A 428 -11.94 15.18 14.54
N LYS A 429 -10.86 14.47 14.88
CA LYS A 429 -10.64 13.93 16.24
C LYS A 429 -10.37 15.04 17.24
N LEU A 430 -9.56 16.06 16.91
CA LEU A 430 -9.32 17.22 17.79
C LEU A 430 -10.61 17.97 18.11
N VAL A 431 -11.49 18.17 17.12
CA VAL A 431 -12.80 18.81 17.34
C VAL A 431 -13.68 17.96 18.26
N LYS A 432 -13.77 16.65 18.00
CA LYS A 432 -14.67 15.75 18.74
C LYS A 432 -14.18 15.42 20.15
N GLU A 433 -12.89 15.13 20.30
CA GLU A 433 -12.29 14.58 21.52
C GLU A 433 -11.62 15.64 22.39
N LYS A 434 -11.13 16.74 21.80
CA LYS A 434 -10.41 17.81 22.51
C LYS A 434 -11.16 19.14 22.51
N HIS A 435 -12.34 19.20 21.89
CA HIS A 435 -13.19 20.39 21.78
C HIS A 435 -12.48 21.62 21.21
N ILE A 436 -11.51 21.41 20.32
CA ILE A 436 -10.81 22.48 19.60
C ILE A 436 -11.70 22.98 18.46
N SER A 437 -11.67 24.27 18.16
CA SER A 437 -12.43 24.82 17.02
C SER A 437 -11.94 24.22 15.71
N LYS A 438 -12.82 24.09 14.71
CA LYS A 438 -12.46 23.49 13.41
C LYS A 438 -11.25 24.19 12.75
N ALA A 439 -11.22 25.52 12.74
CA ALA A 439 -10.13 26.30 12.15
C ALA A 439 -8.79 26.06 12.87
N GLU A 440 -8.81 26.01 14.21
CA GLU A 440 -7.59 25.72 14.99
C GLU A 440 -7.17 24.26 14.83
N ALA A 441 -8.11 23.32 14.77
CA ALA A 441 -7.83 21.91 14.55
C ALA A 441 -7.20 21.64 13.18
N GLU A 442 -7.65 22.35 12.13
CA GLU A 442 -7.05 22.29 10.79
C GLU A 442 -5.61 22.84 10.79
N LYS A 443 -5.36 23.94 11.49
CA LYS A 443 -4.01 24.51 11.64
C LYS A 443 -3.08 23.57 12.41
N ILE A 444 -3.52 23.02 13.54
CA ILE A 444 -2.77 22.02 14.31
C ILE A 444 -2.48 20.81 13.41
N ALA A 445 -3.46 20.33 12.64
CA ALA A 445 -3.24 19.21 11.75
C ALA A 445 -2.20 19.48 10.65
N GLU A 446 -2.22 20.67 10.03
CA GLU A 446 -1.20 21.08 9.06
C GLU A 446 0.22 21.07 9.65
N GLU A 447 0.36 21.46 10.91
CA GLU A 447 1.65 21.57 11.60
C GLU A 447 2.15 20.24 12.19
N ARG A 448 1.26 19.30 12.54
CA ARG A 448 1.60 18.03 13.24
C ARG A 448 1.64 16.80 12.33
N ILE A 449 1.10 16.89 11.12
CA ILE A 449 1.16 15.82 10.11
C ILE A 449 1.79 16.39 8.85
N LYS A 450 3.03 15.99 8.59
CA LYS A 450 3.84 16.36 7.43
C LYS A 450 4.30 15.08 6.73
N ALA A 451 4.98 15.19 5.61
CA ALA A 451 5.69 14.08 4.99
C ALA A 451 7.18 14.17 5.30
N THR A 452 7.81 13.01 5.48
CA THR A 452 9.23 12.83 5.16
C THR A 452 9.30 12.57 3.67
N PHE A 453 10.03 13.39 2.93
CA PHE A 453 10.28 13.14 1.52
C PHE A 453 11.70 12.65 1.32
N ASP A 454 11.83 11.40 0.88
CA ASP A 454 13.12 10.80 0.54
C ASP A 454 13.32 10.82 -0.98
N ILE A 455 14.38 11.49 -1.43
CA ILE A 455 14.69 11.63 -2.87
C ILE A 455 15.28 10.37 -3.50
N GLY A 456 15.97 9.54 -2.71
CA GLY A 456 16.53 8.27 -3.16
C GLY A 456 15.44 7.24 -3.42
N HIS A 457 14.46 7.11 -2.52
CA HIS A 457 13.29 6.26 -2.72
C HIS A 457 12.50 6.67 -3.96
N VAL A 458 12.34 7.99 -4.21
CA VAL A 458 11.72 8.45 -5.46
C VAL A 458 12.55 8.02 -6.68
N ASN A 459 13.88 8.05 -6.61
CA ASN A 459 14.72 7.67 -7.75
C ASN A 459 14.54 6.20 -8.18
N VAL A 460 14.11 5.30 -7.29
CA VAL A 460 13.79 3.89 -7.63
C VAL A 460 12.63 3.78 -8.63
N TRP A 461 11.74 4.77 -8.73
CA TRP A 461 10.69 4.80 -9.75
C TRP A 461 11.22 4.84 -11.19
N ARG A 462 12.51 5.18 -11.38
CA ARG A 462 13.16 5.21 -12.69
C ARG A 462 13.08 3.86 -13.39
N LYS A 463 13.12 2.74 -12.65
CA LYS A 463 13.02 1.37 -13.20
C LYS A 463 11.69 1.10 -13.94
N TRP A 464 10.64 1.88 -13.66
CA TRP A 464 9.32 1.74 -14.27
C TRP A 464 8.92 2.90 -15.17
N PHE A 465 9.81 3.87 -15.40
CA PHE A 465 9.49 5.03 -16.23
C PHE A 465 9.39 4.62 -17.71
N LYS A 466 8.22 4.83 -18.32
CA LYS A 466 7.90 4.33 -19.68
C LYS A 466 8.72 4.97 -20.79
N GLU A 467 9.10 6.23 -20.60
CA GLU A 467 9.80 6.95 -21.65
C GLU A 467 11.24 6.49 -21.72
N ASP A 468 11.73 6.28 -22.95
CA ASP A 468 13.16 6.19 -23.20
C ASP A 468 13.81 7.51 -22.77
N ASP A 469 14.62 7.41 -21.71
CA ASP A 469 15.23 8.53 -20.99
C ASP A 469 16.65 8.15 -20.53
N PRO A 470 17.57 7.87 -21.49
CA PRO A 470 18.92 7.40 -21.17
C PRO A 470 19.74 8.43 -20.37
N THR A 471 19.38 9.72 -20.46
CA THR A 471 20.00 10.80 -19.69
C THR A 471 19.35 11.02 -18.32
N GLY A 472 18.16 10.46 -18.11
CA GLY A 472 17.36 10.66 -16.90
C GLY A 472 16.72 12.03 -16.76
N GLU A 473 16.83 12.90 -17.77
CA GLU A 473 16.36 14.29 -17.70
C GLU A 473 14.84 14.41 -17.59
N LYS A 474 14.10 13.53 -18.28
CA LYS A 474 12.64 13.59 -18.29
C LYS A 474 12.08 13.14 -16.95
N PHE A 475 12.64 12.07 -16.40
CA PHE A 475 12.34 11.61 -15.06
C PHE A 475 12.67 12.69 -14.03
N ASN A 476 13.85 13.31 -14.10
CA ASN A 476 14.23 14.37 -13.17
C ASN A 476 13.27 15.58 -13.25
N LYS A 477 12.84 15.97 -14.46
CA LYS A 477 11.81 17.00 -14.66
C LYS A 477 10.47 16.62 -14.02
N TRP A 478 10.07 15.35 -14.14
CA TRP A 478 8.88 14.82 -13.48
C TRP A 478 9.01 14.90 -11.95
N VAL A 479 10.12 14.43 -11.37
CA VAL A 479 10.37 14.50 -9.92
C VAL A 479 10.29 15.95 -9.43
N MET A 480 10.97 16.88 -10.12
CA MET A 480 10.97 18.29 -9.73
C MET A 480 9.56 18.91 -9.78
N LYS A 481 8.72 18.49 -10.72
CA LYS A 481 7.32 18.94 -10.78
C LYS A 481 6.50 18.43 -9.59
N GLU A 482 6.67 17.17 -9.19
CA GLU A 482 5.98 16.63 -8.02
C GLU A 482 6.47 17.31 -6.73
N VAL A 483 7.78 17.50 -6.58
CA VAL A 483 8.40 18.23 -5.44
C VAL A 483 7.87 19.67 -5.33
N ASP A 484 7.77 20.39 -6.45
CA ASP A 484 7.18 21.74 -6.51
C ASP A 484 5.77 21.77 -5.90
N GLN A 485 4.95 20.80 -6.30
CA GLN A 485 3.57 20.73 -5.84
C GLN A 485 3.49 20.39 -4.35
N LEU A 486 4.27 19.40 -3.89
CA LEU A 486 4.31 18.99 -2.49
C LEU A 486 4.76 20.12 -1.57
N THR A 487 5.75 20.90 -2.01
CA THR A 487 6.31 22.01 -1.22
C THR A 487 5.31 23.16 -1.13
N LYS A 488 4.69 23.56 -2.26
CA LYS A 488 3.62 24.58 -2.30
C LYS A 488 2.42 24.21 -1.43
N ASP A 489 2.07 22.93 -1.39
CA ASP A 489 0.97 22.41 -0.56
C ASP A 489 1.38 22.17 0.90
N LYS A 490 2.61 22.56 1.28
CA LYS A 490 3.18 22.39 2.63
C LYS A 490 3.08 20.96 3.15
N ILE A 491 3.28 19.99 2.25
CA ILE A 491 3.27 18.55 2.56
C ILE A 491 4.60 18.16 3.17
N ILE A 492 5.72 18.53 2.54
CA ILE A 492 7.07 18.23 3.02
C ILE A 492 7.33 18.98 4.33
N GLY A 493 7.71 18.24 5.37
CA GLY A 493 8.15 18.80 6.66
C GLY A 493 9.41 18.16 7.22
N HIS A 494 9.82 17.03 6.65
CA HIS A 494 11.09 16.37 6.90
C HIS A 494 11.66 15.88 5.57
N VAL A 495 12.98 15.75 5.46
CA VAL A 495 13.66 15.40 4.21
C VAL A 495 14.77 14.42 4.50
N HIS A 496 14.78 13.32 3.73
CA HIS A 496 15.90 12.39 3.67
C HIS A 496 16.61 12.52 2.33
N ILE A 497 17.93 12.35 2.38
CA ILE A 497 18.83 12.38 1.25
C ILE A 497 19.65 11.10 1.27
N ASN A 498 19.41 10.24 0.30
CA ASN A 498 20.32 9.16 -0.06
C ASN A 498 20.41 9.08 -1.59
N ASP A 499 21.31 8.25 -2.10
CA ASP A 499 21.50 8.07 -3.53
C ASP A 499 21.45 6.59 -3.92
N ASN A 500 21.13 6.35 -5.18
CA ASN A 500 21.10 5.03 -5.81
C ASN A 500 21.09 5.20 -7.34
N PHE A 501 21.06 4.08 -8.07
CA PHE A 501 21.05 4.08 -9.53
C PHE A 501 19.65 4.02 -10.17
N GLY A 502 18.60 4.02 -9.34
CA GLY A 502 17.20 3.94 -9.76
C GLY A 502 16.68 2.54 -10.03
N TYR A 503 17.42 1.49 -9.65
CA TYR A 503 16.99 0.08 -9.75
C TYR A 503 16.45 -0.46 -8.43
N GLU A 504 17.21 -0.26 -7.37
CA GLU A 504 16.91 -0.74 -6.03
C GLU A 504 17.34 0.32 -5.01
N ASP A 505 16.75 0.23 -3.84
CA ASP A 505 17.06 1.12 -2.73
C ASP A 505 18.31 0.63 -1.98
N ILE A 506 19.47 1.17 -2.33
CA ILE A 506 20.79 0.71 -1.83
C ILE A 506 21.49 1.70 -0.90
N HIS A 507 20.92 2.89 -0.67
CA HIS A 507 21.41 3.89 0.29
C HIS A 507 22.93 4.20 0.17
N ILE A 508 23.42 4.42 -1.05
CA ILE A 508 24.83 4.83 -1.27
C ILE A 508 24.98 6.33 -1.02
N ALA A 509 26.24 6.77 -0.84
CA ALA A 509 26.53 8.14 -0.47
C ALA A 509 26.07 9.15 -1.56
N PRO A 510 25.52 10.32 -1.19
CA PRO A 510 25.08 11.34 -2.15
C PRO A 510 26.12 11.69 -3.21
N GLY A 511 25.70 11.66 -4.48
CA GLY A 511 26.53 11.97 -5.64
C GLY A 511 27.30 10.78 -6.21
N GLN A 512 27.15 9.58 -5.64
CA GLN A 512 27.66 8.36 -6.24
C GLN A 512 26.66 7.69 -7.20
N GLY A 513 25.37 8.01 -7.07
CA GLY A 513 24.30 7.50 -7.92
C GLY A 513 23.83 8.51 -8.95
N ASN A 514 22.56 8.42 -9.33
CA ASN A 514 21.92 9.28 -10.32
C ASN A 514 20.65 9.99 -9.81
N ALA A 515 20.39 9.98 -8.49
CA ALA A 515 19.29 10.74 -7.92
C ALA A 515 19.51 12.26 -8.09
N PRO A 516 18.48 13.06 -8.42
CA PRO A 516 18.62 14.49 -8.68
C PRO A 516 18.72 15.32 -7.38
N ILE A 517 19.60 14.92 -6.45
CA ILE A 517 19.73 15.47 -5.09
C ILE A 517 19.96 16.98 -5.10
N LYS A 518 20.95 17.46 -5.86
CA LYS A 518 21.25 18.90 -5.92
C LYS A 518 20.07 19.72 -6.42
N GLN A 519 19.39 19.23 -7.47
CA GLN A 519 18.22 19.92 -8.04
C GLN A 519 17.06 19.95 -7.04
N PHE A 520 16.85 18.85 -6.33
CA PHE A 520 15.86 18.73 -5.27
C PHE A 520 16.11 19.72 -4.14
N VAL A 521 17.32 19.73 -3.57
CA VAL A 521 17.71 20.63 -2.47
C VAL A 521 17.63 22.11 -2.89
N ASP A 522 18.15 22.46 -4.08
CA ASP A 522 18.05 23.80 -4.63
C ASP A 522 16.59 24.25 -4.75
N LYS A 523 15.68 23.34 -5.12
CA LYS A 523 14.26 23.63 -5.35
C LYS A 523 13.49 23.84 -4.05
N ILE A 524 13.57 22.91 -3.10
CA ILE A 524 12.84 23.03 -1.83
C ILE A 524 13.33 24.24 -1.02
N THR A 525 14.63 24.55 -1.08
CA THR A 525 15.21 25.70 -0.37
C THR A 525 14.74 27.02 -0.98
N LYS A 526 14.72 27.14 -2.31
CA LYS A 526 14.15 28.31 -3.02
C LYS A 526 12.68 28.52 -2.71
N GLU A 527 11.94 27.45 -2.45
CA GLU A 527 10.52 27.48 -2.07
C GLU A 527 10.30 27.68 -0.57
N GLY A 528 11.38 27.88 0.20
CA GLY A 528 11.32 28.29 1.60
C GLY A 528 11.30 27.14 2.60
N TYR A 529 11.68 25.93 2.20
CA TYR A 529 11.96 24.86 3.17
C TYR A 529 13.12 25.27 4.08
N LYS A 530 12.90 25.22 5.40
CA LYS A 530 13.89 25.57 6.43
C LYS A 530 14.21 24.39 7.36
N GLY A 531 13.60 23.24 7.10
CA GLY A 531 13.83 22.04 7.89
C GLY A 531 15.22 21.47 7.65
N LYS A 532 15.57 20.47 8.44
CA LYS A 532 16.82 19.74 8.29
C LYS A 532 16.69 18.72 7.17
N MET A 533 17.81 18.37 6.56
CA MET A 533 17.91 17.35 5.52
C MET A 533 18.83 16.26 6.03
N VAL A 534 18.26 15.10 6.36
CA VAL A 534 18.97 13.98 6.95
C VAL A 534 19.59 13.15 5.84
N VAL A 535 20.92 13.02 5.87
CA VAL A 535 21.61 12.12 4.96
C VAL A 535 21.57 10.72 5.55
N GLU A 536 20.84 9.83 4.88
CA GLU A 536 20.72 8.44 5.28
C GLU A 536 21.88 7.62 4.71
N ALA A 537 22.47 6.80 5.57
CA ALA A 537 23.74 6.13 5.34
C ALA A 537 23.57 4.64 5.62
N GLY A 538 23.90 3.78 4.65
CA GLY A 538 23.80 2.32 4.83
C GLY A 538 24.58 1.49 3.82
N GLY A 539 24.72 1.95 2.57
CA GLY A 539 25.36 1.20 1.49
C GLY A 539 26.78 1.63 1.14
N GLN A 540 27.30 2.71 1.73
CA GLN A 540 28.66 3.19 1.50
C GLN A 540 29.72 2.24 2.09
N ARG A 541 30.96 2.37 1.60
CA ARG A 541 32.10 1.66 2.19
C ARG A 541 32.42 2.18 3.60
N GLU A 542 33.01 1.33 4.43
CA GLU A 542 33.36 1.68 5.83
C GLU A 542 34.30 2.89 5.95
N ASP A 543 35.13 3.14 4.93
CA ASP A 543 36.09 4.24 4.86
C ASP A 543 35.52 5.54 4.27
N GLU A 544 34.26 5.56 3.82
CA GLU A 544 33.64 6.71 3.17
C GLU A 544 32.80 7.55 4.14
N SER A 545 33.08 8.87 4.15
CA SER A 545 32.27 9.85 4.88
C SER A 545 31.05 10.28 4.06
N VAL A 546 29.87 9.81 4.45
CA VAL A 546 28.60 10.15 3.79
C VAL A 546 28.31 11.65 3.79
N LEU A 547 28.65 12.35 4.88
CA LEU A 547 28.48 13.80 4.98
C LEU A 547 29.39 14.56 4.02
N SER A 548 30.64 14.11 3.86
CA SER A 548 31.57 14.71 2.91
C SER A 548 31.07 14.57 1.47
N HIS A 549 30.47 13.43 1.14
CA HIS A 549 29.80 13.21 -0.14
C HIS A 549 28.58 14.11 -0.33
N ALA A 550 27.74 14.27 0.68
CA ALA A 550 26.60 15.20 0.65
C ALA A 550 27.05 16.64 0.40
N TRP A 551 28.02 17.15 1.16
CA TRP A 551 28.56 18.49 0.98
C TRP A 551 29.19 18.70 -0.39
N LYS A 552 29.95 17.72 -0.89
CA LYS A 552 30.51 17.75 -2.25
C LYS A 552 29.40 17.86 -3.30
N THR A 553 28.37 17.04 -3.18
CA THR A 553 27.25 16.97 -4.13
C THR A 553 26.43 18.26 -4.17
N LEU A 554 26.27 18.91 -3.02
CA LEU A 554 25.57 20.18 -2.90
C LEU A 554 26.45 21.39 -3.28
N GLY A 555 27.75 21.18 -3.54
CA GLY A 555 28.67 22.24 -3.92
C GLY A 555 29.13 23.10 -2.74
N SER A 556 29.18 22.53 -1.53
CA SER A 556 29.71 23.22 -0.34
C SER A 556 31.18 23.59 -0.53
N PRO A 557 31.58 24.86 -0.31
CA PRO A 557 32.98 25.27 -0.37
C PRO A 557 33.75 24.71 0.84
N ILE A 558 34.97 24.23 0.61
CA ILE A 558 35.84 23.64 1.65
C ILE A 558 36.61 24.70 2.47
N TYR A 559 36.68 25.94 1.96
CA TYR A 559 37.68 26.97 2.29
C TYR A 559 39.14 26.58 2.00
N ARG A 560 39.84 27.53 1.35
CA ARG A 560 41.18 27.43 0.75
C ARG A 560 42.27 27.75 1.78
N ILE A 561 43.34 26.95 1.79
CA ILE A 561 44.69 27.39 2.15
C ILE A 561 45.53 27.22 0.90
N ASP A 562 46.07 28.34 0.43
CA ASP A 562 46.95 28.52 -0.73
C ASP A 562 46.36 28.27 -2.13
N SER A 563 46.96 28.98 -3.07
CA SER A 563 46.50 29.34 -4.42
C SER A 563 46.35 28.19 -5.42
N ILE A 564 46.13 26.97 -4.95
CA ILE A 564 45.88 25.77 -5.75
C ILE A 564 44.63 25.15 -5.16
N GLY A 565 43.49 25.34 -5.84
CA GLY A 565 42.20 24.90 -5.32
C GLY A 565 42.13 23.39 -5.21
N SER A 566 42.37 22.84 -4.03
CA SER A 566 42.15 21.43 -3.78
C SER A 566 40.67 21.10 -3.85
N SER A 567 40.34 20.16 -4.74
CA SER A 567 38.97 19.65 -4.87
C SER A 567 38.63 18.69 -3.72
N TRP A 568 37.33 18.48 -3.43
CA TRP A 568 36.88 17.42 -2.51
C TRP A 568 37.47 16.05 -2.87
N THR A 569 37.78 15.80 -4.14
CA THR A 569 38.43 14.57 -4.62
C THR A 569 39.86 14.43 -4.09
N GLU A 570 40.60 15.53 -3.95
CA GLU A 570 41.96 15.52 -3.37
C GLU A 570 41.93 15.28 -1.87
N ILE A 571 40.93 15.83 -1.16
CA ILE A 571 40.81 15.67 0.30
C ILE A 571 40.28 14.29 0.68
N ALA A 572 39.26 13.79 -0.02
CA ALA A 572 38.77 12.42 0.14
C ALA A 572 39.87 11.38 -0.12
N GLY A 573 40.77 11.65 -1.08
CA GLY A 573 41.97 10.83 -1.33
C GLY A 573 43.13 11.07 -0.37
N SER A 574 43.09 12.14 0.43
CA SER A 574 44.15 12.53 1.37
C SER A 574 44.02 11.83 2.72
N TYR A 575 45.05 11.99 3.55
CA TYR A 575 45.07 11.58 4.95
C TYR A 575 43.88 12.12 5.77
N PHE A 576 43.35 13.32 5.43
CA PHE A 576 42.25 13.97 6.15
C PHE A 576 40.85 13.47 5.75
N GLY A 577 40.74 12.71 4.65
CA GLY A 577 39.46 12.17 4.15
C GLY A 577 39.13 10.77 4.66
N ARG A 578 40.07 10.10 5.36
CA ARG A 578 39.91 8.74 5.86
C ARG A 578 39.43 8.77 7.31
N THR A 579 38.37 8.03 7.59
CA THR A 579 37.79 7.87 8.95
C THR A 579 38.52 6.82 9.81
N GLY A 580 39.47 6.09 9.21
CA GLY A 580 40.35 5.14 9.90
C GLY A 580 41.83 5.54 9.77
N SER A 581 42.57 5.45 10.87
CA SER A 581 44.04 5.51 10.83
C SER A 581 44.57 4.35 9.97
N PRO A 582 45.58 4.57 9.10
CA PRO A 582 46.26 3.47 8.44
C PRO A 582 46.76 2.48 9.49
N THR A 583 46.39 1.21 9.39
CA THR A 583 46.87 0.16 10.31
C THR A 583 48.32 -0.23 10.05
N TYR A 584 48.81 0.00 8.82
CA TYR A 584 50.18 -0.31 8.40
C TYR A 584 50.95 0.96 7.97
N ILE A 585 52.19 1.07 8.45
CA ILE A 585 53.18 2.02 7.95
C ILE A 585 54.10 1.26 6.99
N VAL A 586 54.21 1.73 5.75
CA VAL A 586 55.12 1.16 4.73
C VAL A 586 56.19 2.17 4.35
N GLY A 587 57.43 1.70 4.17
CA GLY A 587 58.61 2.50 3.83
C GLY A 587 59.55 2.74 5.02
N ASP A 588 60.53 3.63 4.86
CA ASP A 588 61.61 3.88 5.84
C ASP A 588 61.12 4.48 7.19
N LEU A 589 59.82 4.78 7.28
CA LEU A 589 59.13 5.23 8.50
C LEU A 589 58.48 4.07 9.27
N ALA A 590 58.44 2.85 8.72
CA ALA A 590 57.99 1.68 9.44
C ALA A 590 58.99 1.40 10.58
N PRO A 591 58.53 1.22 11.84
CA PRO A 591 59.44 0.90 12.93
C PRO A 591 60.25 -0.35 12.57
N SER A 592 61.57 -0.30 12.81
CA SER A 592 62.43 -1.48 12.60
C SER A 592 61.89 -2.65 13.44
N LYS A 593 62.21 -3.89 13.07
CA LYS A 593 61.83 -5.09 13.85
C LYS A 593 62.29 -5.07 15.32
N ASP A 594 63.08 -4.07 15.69
CA ASP A 594 63.59 -3.84 17.05
C ASP A 594 62.63 -3.00 17.91
N TRP A 595 61.57 -2.42 17.31
CA TRP A 595 60.51 -1.69 18.01
C TRP A 595 59.29 -2.58 18.20
N THR A 596 59.10 -3.06 19.43
CA THR A 596 57.90 -3.81 19.84
C THR A 596 57.07 -2.93 20.77
N LEU A 597 55.75 -2.86 20.54
CA LEU A 597 54.83 -2.30 21.52
C LEU A 597 54.93 -3.12 22.82
N TRP A 598 54.63 -2.51 23.96
CA TRP A 598 54.45 -3.21 25.25
C TRP A 598 53.65 -4.50 25.07
N SER A 599 52.61 -4.46 24.23
CA SER A 599 51.65 -5.55 24.04
C SER A 599 52.19 -6.72 23.21
N GLU A 600 53.46 -6.68 22.79
CA GLU A 600 54.11 -7.63 21.87
C GLU A 600 53.35 -7.83 20.54
N THR A 601 52.38 -6.97 20.25
CA THR A 601 51.61 -7.01 19.01
C THR A 601 52.47 -6.41 17.91
N GLN A 602 52.74 -7.19 16.87
CA GLN A 602 53.37 -6.65 15.67
C GLN A 602 52.44 -5.60 15.07
N LEU A 603 53.01 -4.46 14.66
CA LEU A 603 52.32 -3.54 13.77
C LEU A 603 52.21 -4.26 12.42
N GLU A 604 51.01 -4.70 12.06
CA GLU A 604 50.69 -5.27 10.74
C GLU A 604 50.43 -4.17 9.71
#